data_AF-A0A7X4D5B0-F1
#
_entry.id   AF-A0A7X4D5B0-F1
#
_cell.length_a   1.000
_cell.length_b   1.000
_cell.length_c   1.000
_cell.angle_alpha   90.00
_cell.angle_beta   90.00
_cell.angle_gamma   90.00
#
_symmetry.space_group_name_H-M   'P 1'
#
loop_
_entity.id
_entity.type
_entity.pdbx_description
1 polymer ?
#
loop_
_entity_poly.entity_id
_entity_poly.type
_entity_poly.pdbx_seq_one_letter_code
_entity_poly.pdbx_strand_id
1 'polypeptide(L)'
;MLKSIPSWSIGAFGASLVIVATLISHLAIRSLNDEVIKLDGKIREINLSVDRLWDSHKLADNRKFSVNLFMTQLSSSDKNREIMLSNIAYYMKGSVLAMYSATDLNIPKNEHREIDLLRRGDLNAYKKLEELLESLREKSKDAINKRKIQKDALIAEKQKLEHKERSVNFWFMFLNILGLIVVLLKDLPIWKSTRNV
;
A
#
# COMPACT_ATOMS: atom_id res chain seq x y z
N MET A 1 -50.12 -18.40 -38.51
CA MET A 1 -49.22 -19.57 -38.35
C MET A 1 -47.86 -19.07 -37.88
N LEU A 2 -47.47 -19.34 -36.63
CA LEU A 2 -46.09 -19.14 -36.19
C LEU A 2 -45.22 -20.22 -36.85
N LYS A 3 -44.27 -19.83 -37.70
CA LYS A 3 -43.28 -20.76 -38.29
C LYS A 3 -42.46 -21.39 -37.16
N SER A 4 -42.34 -22.71 -37.14
CA SER A 4 -41.53 -23.43 -36.17
C SER A 4 -40.04 -23.12 -36.40
N ILE A 5 -39.33 -22.78 -35.32
CA ILE A 5 -37.89 -22.52 -35.37
C ILE A 5 -37.15 -23.86 -35.42
N PRO A 6 -36.17 -24.06 -36.32
CA PRO A 6 -35.41 -25.30 -36.39
C PRO A 6 -34.62 -25.57 -35.09
N SER A 7 -34.64 -26.82 -34.61
CA SER A 7 -33.93 -27.18 -33.37
C SER A 7 -32.40 -26.99 -33.46
N TRP A 8 -31.82 -27.08 -34.66
CA TRP A 8 -30.39 -26.86 -34.88
C TRP A 8 -30.00 -25.38 -34.71
N SER A 9 -30.87 -24.43 -35.07
CA SER A 9 -30.59 -23.00 -34.90
C SER A 9 -30.65 -22.58 -33.43
N ILE A 10 -31.50 -23.23 -32.63
CA ILE A 10 -31.56 -23.01 -31.17
C ILE A 10 -30.26 -23.49 -30.50
N GLY A 11 -29.75 -24.66 -30.90
CA GLY A 11 -28.47 -25.19 -30.40
C GLY A 11 -27.27 -24.34 -30.82
N ALA A 12 -27.22 -23.87 -32.07
CA ALA A 12 -26.16 -22.98 -32.56
C ALA A 12 -26.16 -21.61 -31.84
N PHE A 13 -27.35 -21.08 -31.55
CA PHE A 13 -27.49 -19.83 -30.78
C PHE A 13 -26.99 -19.99 -29.34
N GLY A 14 -27.38 -21.08 -28.66
CA GLY A 14 -26.90 -21.38 -27.30
C GLY A 14 -25.38 -21.54 -27.24
N ALA A 15 -24.77 -22.28 -28.19
CA ALA A 15 -23.32 -22.45 -28.26
C ALA A 15 -22.59 -21.13 -28.55
N SER A 16 -23.12 -20.30 -29.45
CA SER A 16 -22.55 -18.98 -29.76
C SER A 16 -22.60 -18.06 -28.55
N LEU A 17 -23.69 -18.10 -27.78
CA LEU A 17 -23.86 -17.30 -26.56
C LEU A 17 -22.82 -17.68 -25.49
N VAL A 18 -22.53 -18.98 -25.33
CA VAL A 18 -21.47 -19.49 -24.44
C VAL A 18 -20.09 -18.98 -24.86
N ILE A 19 -19.75 -19.06 -26.16
CA ILE A 19 -18.44 -18.65 -26.68
C ILE A 19 -18.23 -17.13 -26.49
N VAL A 20 -19.22 -16.32 -26.88
CA VAL A 20 -19.14 -14.86 -26.77
C VAL A 20 -19.05 -14.41 -25.31
N ALA A 21 -19.86 -15.01 -24.42
CA ALA A 21 -19.78 -14.75 -22.99
C ALA A 21 -18.39 -15.08 -22.44
N THR A 22 -17.77 -16.18 -22.88
CA THR A 22 -16.43 -16.61 -22.43
C THR A 22 -15.35 -15.63 -22.83
N LEU A 23 -15.35 -15.17 -24.07
CA LEU A 23 -14.38 -14.19 -24.55
C LEU A 23 -14.49 -12.86 -23.82
N ILE A 24 -15.72 -12.33 -23.68
CA ILE A 24 -15.97 -11.04 -23.01
C ILE A 24 -15.58 -11.12 -21.53
N SER A 25 -15.96 -12.20 -20.84
CA SER A 25 -15.63 -12.36 -19.43
C SER A 25 -14.14 -12.52 -19.21
N HIS A 26 -13.42 -13.26 -20.07
CA HIS A 26 -11.96 -13.37 -19.95
C HIS A 26 -11.27 -12.00 -20.08
N LEU A 27 -11.69 -11.18 -21.05
CA LEU A 27 -11.15 -9.82 -21.22
C LEU A 27 -11.47 -8.91 -20.02
N ALA A 28 -12.72 -8.98 -19.53
CA ALA A 28 -13.15 -8.18 -18.38
C ALA A 28 -12.41 -8.56 -17.08
N ILE A 29 -12.25 -9.85 -16.80
CA ILE A 29 -11.54 -10.37 -15.63
C ILE A 29 -10.06 -9.98 -15.71
N ARG A 30 -9.43 -10.14 -16.88
CA ARG A 30 -8.02 -9.77 -17.06
C ARG A 30 -7.78 -8.28 -16.79
N SER A 31 -8.65 -7.42 -17.32
CA SER A 31 -8.56 -5.98 -17.08
C SER A 31 -8.70 -5.63 -15.60
N LEU A 32 -9.62 -6.27 -14.88
CA LEU A 32 -9.80 -6.05 -13.44
C LEU A 32 -8.59 -6.54 -12.64
N ASN A 33 -8.05 -7.70 -12.99
CA ASN A 33 -6.87 -8.26 -12.34
C ASN A 33 -5.63 -7.37 -12.53
N ASP A 34 -5.43 -6.81 -13.73
CA ASP A 34 -4.34 -5.88 -14.00
C ASP A 34 -4.45 -4.59 -13.15
N GLU A 35 -5.66 -4.10 -12.91
CA GLU A 35 -5.90 -2.97 -11.99
C GLU A 35 -5.63 -3.34 -10.53
N VAL A 36 -6.07 -4.52 -10.08
CA VAL A 36 -5.81 -5.03 -8.72
C VAL A 36 -4.30 -5.16 -8.47
N ILE A 37 -3.54 -5.72 -9.43
CA ILE A 37 -2.08 -5.85 -9.34
C ILE A 37 -1.41 -4.46 -9.20
N LYS A 38 -1.88 -3.45 -9.94
CA LYS A 38 -1.37 -2.08 -9.82
C LYS A 38 -1.64 -1.48 -8.44
N LEU A 39 -2.83 -1.72 -7.88
CA LEU A 39 -3.16 -1.28 -6.52
C LEU A 39 -2.29 -1.97 -5.47
N ASP A 40 -2.03 -3.27 -5.62
CA ASP A 40 -1.12 -4.01 -4.73
C ASP A 40 0.31 -3.47 -4.77
N GLY A 41 0.80 -3.09 -5.95
CA GLY A 41 2.09 -2.40 -6.09
C GLY A 41 2.14 -1.11 -5.28
N LYS A 42 1.12 -0.24 -5.42
CA LYS A 42 1.02 1.02 -4.67
C LYS A 42 0.89 0.80 -3.15
N ILE A 43 0.08 -0.17 -2.71
CA ILE A 43 -0.07 -0.51 -1.30
C ILE A 43 1.27 -0.97 -0.72
N ARG A 44 2.02 -1.81 -1.45
CA ARG A 44 3.34 -2.27 -1.05
C ARG A 44 4.34 -1.14 -0.92
N GLU A 45 4.36 -0.21 -1.88
CA GLU A 45 5.21 0.98 -1.82
C GLU A 45 4.91 1.84 -0.59
N ILE A 46 3.63 2.06 -0.29
CA ILE A 46 3.22 2.80 0.91
C ILE A 46 3.66 2.07 2.18
N ASN A 47 3.48 0.76 2.28
CA ASN A 47 3.93 -0.01 3.45
C ASN A 47 5.45 0.11 3.64
N LEU A 48 6.25 -0.10 2.59
CA LEU A 48 7.71 0.09 2.65
C LEU A 48 8.09 1.50 3.08
N SER A 49 7.35 2.50 2.60
CA SER A 49 7.57 3.90 2.95
C SER A 49 7.22 4.22 4.41
N VAL A 50 6.18 3.58 4.96
CA VAL A 50 5.80 3.69 6.38
C VAL A 50 6.81 2.97 7.27
N ASP A 51 7.25 1.77 6.88
CA ASP A 51 8.24 0.99 7.63
C ASP A 51 9.57 1.76 7.76
N ARG A 52 10.04 2.38 6.67
CA ARG A 52 11.24 3.25 6.71
C ARG A 52 11.10 4.42 7.68
N LEU A 53 9.91 5.04 7.75
CA LEU A 53 9.64 6.11 8.72
C LEU A 53 9.71 5.56 10.15
N TRP A 54 9.10 4.41 10.42
CA TRP A 54 9.13 3.78 11.75
C TRP A 54 10.53 3.34 12.18
N ASP A 55 11.30 2.72 11.29
CA ASP A 55 12.68 2.32 11.57
C ASP A 55 13.55 3.52 11.92
N SER A 56 13.33 4.65 11.25
CA SER A 56 14.05 5.89 11.51
C SER A 56 13.66 6.51 12.84
N HIS A 57 12.38 6.48 13.22
CA HIS A 57 11.92 6.85 14.58
C HIS A 57 12.62 5.99 15.63
N LYS A 58 12.59 4.66 15.47
CA LYS A 58 13.21 3.72 16.41
C LYS A 58 14.72 3.97 16.54
N LEU A 59 15.40 4.22 15.43
CA LEU A 59 16.83 4.56 15.43
C LEU A 59 17.10 5.89 16.14
N ALA A 60 16.28 6.91 15.89
CA ALA A 60 16.39 8.22 16.53
C ALA A 60 16.14 8.14 18.04
N ASP A 61 15.16 7.34 18.48
CA ASP A 61 14.83 7.11 19.89
C ASP A 61 15.96 6.37 20.61
N ASN A 62 16.49 5.30 20.01
CA ASN A 62 17.64 4.57 20.56
C ASN A 62 18.86 5.48 20.76
N ARG A 63 19.13 6.34 19.77
CA ARG A 63 20.25 7.31 19.85
C ARG A 63 19.98 8.41 20.87
N LYS A 64 18.73 8.90 20.97
CA LYS A 64 18.33 9.89 21.98
C LYS A 64 18.45 9.33 23.40
N PHE A 65 18.13 8.05 23.59
CA PHE A 65 18.38 7.35 24.85
C PHE A 65 19.87 7.38 25.23
N SER A 66 20.77 7.09 24.29
CA SER A 66 22.23 7.22 24.53
C SER A 66 22.63 8.65 24.90
N VAL A 67 22.08 9.66 24.21
CA VAL A 67 22.33 11.07 24.53
C VAL A 67 21.91 11.40 25.97
N ASN A 68 20.73 10.95 26.39
CA ASN A 68 20.23 11.18 27.75
C ASN A 68 21.12 10.53 28.83
N LEU A 69 21.65 9.33 28.56
CA LEU A 69 22.60 8.66 29.45
C LEU A 69 23.90 9.47 29.61
N PHE A 70 24.49 9.94 28.50
CA PHE A 70 25.70 10.75 28.56
C PHE A 70 25.47 12.11 29.22
N MET A 71 24.33 12.76 28.96
CA MET A 71 23.96 14.02 29.63
C MET A 71 23.85 13.84 31.14
N THR A 72 23.31 12.71 31.61
CA THR A 72 23.24 12.38 33.05
C THR A 72 24.64 12.21 33.64
N GLN A 73 25.55 11.51 32.95
CA GLN A 73 26.94 11.32 33.40
C GLN A 73 27.79 12.59 33.34
N LEU A 74 27.51 13.49 32.40
CA LEU A 74 28.20 14.79 32.28
C LEU A 74 28.05 15.62 33.55
N SER A 75 26.92 15.48 34.24
CA SER A 75 26.63 16.22 35.47
C SER A 75 27.40 15.72 36.70
N SER A 76 28.06 14.55 36.62
CA SER A 76 28.67 13.86 37.76
C SER A 76 30.19 13.65 37.69
N SER A 77 30.89 14.04 36.61
CA SER A 77 32.35 13.88 36.50
C SER A 77 33.03 14.87 35.53
N ASP A 78 34.02 15.64 36.02
CA ASP A 78 34.79 16.59 35.20
C ASP A 78 35.87 15.92 34.31
N LYS A 79 36.38 14.73 34.68
CA LYS A 79 37.57 14.16 34.02
C LYS A 79 37.35 13.67 32.59
N ASN A 80 36.10 13.51 32.13
CA ASN A 80 35.78 13.00 30.79
C ASN A 80 34.77 13.88 30.02
N ARG A 81 34.61 15.15 30.43
CA ARG A 81 33.56 16.04 29.93
C ARG A 81 33.61 16.24 28.41
N GLU A 82 34.80 16.43 27.84
CA GLU A 82 34.97 16.64 26.39
C GLU A 82 34.59 15.40 25.57
N ILE A 83 35.00 14.21 26.04
CA ILE A 83 34.66 12.93 25.40
C ILE A 83 33.14 12.71 25.44
N MET A 84 32.51 12.99 26.59
CA MET A 84 31.06 12.89 26.73
C MET A 84 30.31 13.87 25.81
N LEU A 85 30.73 15.13 25.73
CA LEU A 85 30.15 16.13 24.82
C LEU A 85 30.29 15.73 23.35
N SER A 86 31.43 15.16 22.98
CA SER A 86 31.66 14.62 21.63
C SER A 86 30.72 13.46 21.30
N ASN A 87 30.53 12.52 22.25
CA ASN A 87 29.58 11.42 22.10
C ASN A 87 28.13 11.94 22.01
N ILE A 88 27.74 12.88 22.87
CA ILE A 88 26.42 13.54 22.82
C ILE A 88 26.17 14.14 21.44
N ALA A 89 27.12 14.92 20.92
CA ALA A 89 27.02 15.52 19.60
C ALA A 89 26.90 14.47 18.48
N TYR A 90 27.69 13.39 18.56
CA TYR A 90 27.67 12.29 17.60
C TYR A 90 26.30 11.57 17.56
N TYR A 91 25.79 11.15 18.72
CA TYR A 91 24.50 10.46 18.79
C TYR A 91 23.34 11.39 18.44
N MET A 92 23.40 12.67 18.82
CA MET A 92 22.38 13.65 18.49
C MET A 92 22.33 13.94 16.97
N LYS A 93 23.50 14.13 16.34
CA LYS A 93 23.62 14.20 14.88
C LYS A 93 23.00 12.96 14.24
N GLY A 94 23.30 11.78 14.77
CA GLY A 94 22.73 10.53 14.30
C GLY A 94 21.19 10.52 14.36
N SER A 95 20.58 10.98 15.45
CA SER A 95 19.11 11.04 15.58
C SER A 95 18.49 11.97 14.53
N VAL A 96 19.06 13.18 14.37
CA VAL A 96 18.56 14.17 13.41
C VAL A 96 18.68 13.65 11.97
N LEU A 97 19.84 13.09 11.60
CA LEU A 97 20.06 12.53 10.26
C LEU A 97 19.12 11.38 9.93
N ALA A 98 18.86 10.49 10.90
CA ALA A 98 17.92 9.38 10.70
C ALA A 98 16.53 9.94 10.36
N MET A 99 16.05 10.93 11.11
CA MET A 99 14.73 11.53 10.88
C MET A 99 14.63 12.29 9.56
N TYR A 100 15.68 12.99 9.14
CA TYR A 100 15.74 13.65 7.83
C TYR A 100 15.70 12.66 6.68
N SER A 101 16.53 11.61 6.73
CA SER A 101 16.60 10.60 5.68
C SER A 101 15.29 9.85 5.45
N ALA A 102 14.47 9.74 6.50
CA ALA A 102 13.17 9.08 6.44
C ALA A 102 12.08 9.95 5.80
N THR A 103 12.19 11.27 5.97
CA THR A 103 11.17 12.25 5.57
C THR A 103 11.43 12.85 4.18
N ASP A 104 12.45 12.36 3.45
CA ASP A 104 12.93 12.90 2.17
C ASP A 104 13.23 14.42 2.24
N LEU A 105 13.48 14.93 3.45
CA LEU A 105 13.80 16.32 3.69
C LEU A 105 15.32 16.51 3.54
N ASN A 106 15.72 17.61 2.90
CA ASN A 106 17.12 18.02 2.90
C ASN A 106 17.50 18.55 4.28
N ILE A 107 18.69 18.18 4.75
CA ILE A 107 19.26 18.68 6.01
C ILE A 107 19.70 20.15 5.80
N PRO A 108 19.07 21.14 6.46
CA PRO A 108 19.49 22.52 6.31
C PRO A 108 20.85 22.79 6.97
N LYS A 109 21.64 23.68 6.36
CA LYS A 109 23.00 24.05 6.81
C LYS A 109 23.08 24.50 8.27
N ASN A 110 21.99 25.07 8.81
CA ASN A 110 21.94 25.55 10.19
C ASN A 110 22.08 24.41 11.21
N GLU A 111 21.70 23.18 10.87
CA GLU A 111 21.74 22.06 11.80
C GLU A 111 23.14 21.49 11.95
N HIS A 112 23.91 21.51 10.87
CA HIS A 112 25.35 21.22 10.94
C HIS A 112 26.06 22.17 11.90
N ARG A 113 25.68 23.45 11.89
CA ARG A 113 26.22 24.46 12.81
C ARG A 113 25.87 24.14 14.26
N GLU A 114 24.62 23.80 14.56
CA GLU A 114 24.21 23.48 15.94
C GLU A 114 24.89 22.19 16.45
N ILE A 115 25.11 21.20 15.57
CA ILE A 115 25.91 20.01 15.93
C ILE A 115 27.36 20.37 16.26
N ASP A 116 27.98 21.24 15.45
CA ASP A 116 29.35 21.69 15.70
C ASP A 116 29.48 22.52 16.98
N LEU A 117 28.46 23.35 17.28
CA LEU A 117 28.38 24.11 18.53
C LEU A 117 28.23 23.18 19.74
N LEU A 118 27.38 22.15 19.64
CA LEU A 118 27.22 21.13 20.67
C LEU A 118 28.52 20.38 20.94
N ARG A 119 29.27 20.02 19.87
CA ARG A 119 30.58 19.38 20.00
C ARG A 119 31.59 20.26 20.77
N ARG A 120 31.46 21.58 20.67
CA ARG A 120 32.29 22.56 21.41
C ARG A 120 31.78 22.83 22.82
N GLY A 121 30.73 22.14 23.26
CA GLY A 121 30.17 22.24 24.61
C GLY A 121 29.06 23.29 24.77
N ASP A 122 28.51 23.82 23.68
CA ASP A 122 27.34 24.71 23.76
C ASP A 122 26.07 23.91 24.06
N LEU A 123 25.64 23.95 25.32
CA LEU A 123 24.43 23.27 25.78
C LEU A 123 23.14 23.93 25.27
N ASN A 124 23.17 25.18 24.78
CA ASN A 124 22.00 25.77 24.11
C ASN A 124 21.79 25.14 22.73
N ALA A 125 22.88 24.75 22.05
CA ALA A 125 22.80 24.02 20.79
C ALA A 125 22.13 22.65 20.97
N TYR A 126 22.38 21.98 22.11
CA TYR A 126 21.66 20.74 22.47
C TYR A 126 20.14 20.95 22.50
N LYS A 127 19.66 21.99 23.20
CA LYS A 127 18.21 22.27 23.34
C LYS A 127 17.56 22.51 21.97
N LYS A 128 18.20 23.31 21.11
CA LYS A 128 17.70 23.56 19.75
C LYS A 128 17.63 22.29 18.91
N LEU A 129 18.65 21.42 19.02
CA LEU A 129 18.64 20.13 18.31
C LEU A 129 17.54 19.21 18.86
N GLU A 130 17.24 19.27 20.15
CA GLU A 130 16.15 18.51 20.78
C GLU A 130 14.77 18.98 20.29
N GLU A 131 14.54 20.30 20.26
CA GLU A 131 13.33 20.91 19.70
C GLU A 131 13.15 20.55 18.22
N LEU A 132 14.24 20.62 17.44
CA LEU A 132 14.24 20.20 16.05
C LEU A 132 13.88 18.71 15.91
N LEU A 133 14.50 17.84 16.71
CA LEU A 133 14.24 16.41 16.65
C LEU A 133 12.75 16.11 16.92
N GLU A 134 12.14 16.81 17.88
CA GLU A 134 10.71 16.66 18.17
C GLU A 134 9.84 17.18 17.02
N SER A 135 10.18 18.33 16.43
CA SER A 135 9.49 18.83 15.23
C SER A 135 9.55 17.84 14.06
N LEU A 136 10.71 17.20 13.84
CA LEU A 136 10.87 16.17 12.81
C LEU A 136 10.06 14.92 13.12
N ARG A 137 9.94 14.55 14.40
CA ARG A 137 9.09 13.43 14.84
C ARG A 137 7.63 13.72 14.54
N GLU A 138 7.12 14.91 14.86
CA GLU A 138 5.74 15.30 14.55
C GLU A 138 5.48 15.24 13.05
N LYS A 139 6.33 15.87 12.23
CA LYS A 139 6.22 15.82 10.77
C LYS A 139 6.22 14.40 10.22
N SER A 140 7.08 13.54 10.77
CA SER A 140 7.15 12.13 10.38
C SER A 140 5.88 11.37 10.79
N LYS A 141 5.35 11.57 12.01
CA LYS A 141 4.06 10.98 12.45
C LYS A 141 2.92 11.42 11.53
N ASP A 142 2.88 12.69 11.15
CA ASP A 142 1.89 13.20 10.19
C ASP A 142 2.03 12.55 8.81
N ALA A 143 3.26 12.35 8.33
CA ALA A 143 3.52 11.65 7.09
C ALA A 143 3.08 10.17 7.16
N ILE A 144 3.33 9.48 8.27
CA ILE A 144 2.83 8.10 8.52
C ILE A 144 1.30 8.09 8.46
N ASN A 145 0.64 9.02 9.15
CA ASN A 145 -0.83 9.08 9.19
C ASN A 145 -1.43 9.34 7.80
N LYS A 146 -0.87 10.31 7.06
CA LYS A 146 -1.28 10.58 5.67
C LYS A 146 -1.12 9.34 4.78
N ARG A 147 0.02 8.66 4.86
CA ARG A 147 0.30 7.42 4.12
C ARG A 147 -0.66 6.30 4.50
N LYS A 148 -1.00 6.15 5.79
CA LYS A 148 -1.97 5.17 6.27
C LYS A 148 -3.37 5.43 5.69
N ILE A 149 -3.83 6.69 5.70
CA ILE A 149 -5.12 7.07 5.09
C ILE A 149 -5.12 6.77 3.58
N GLN A 150 -4.03 7.10 2.87
CA GLN A 150 -3.88 6.76 1.45
C GLN A 150 -3.92 5.25 1.22
N LYS A 151 -3.27 4.45 2.07
CA LYS A 151 -3.31 3.00 2.01
C LYS A 151 -4.73 2.47 2.19
N ASP A 152 -5.45 2.96 3.19
CA ASP A 152 -6.81 2.50 3.49
C ASP A 152 -7.76 2.82 2.33
N ALA A 153 -7.57 3.98 1.66
CA ALA A 153 -8.29 4.31 0.43
C ALA A 153 -8.00 3.33 -0.72
N LEU A 154 -6.72 2.96 -0.93
CA LEU A 154 -6.34 1.98 -1.96
C LEU A 154 -6.85 0.57 -1.63
N ILE A 155 -6.87 0.17 -0.36
CA ILE A 155 -7.44 -1.12 0.07
C ILE A 155 -8.94 -1.13 -0.23
N ALA A 156 -9.67 -0.06 0.07
CA ALA A 156 -11.09 0.05 -0.24
C ALA A 156 -11.35 0.02 -1.77
N GLU A 157 -10.49 0.66 -2.57
CA GLU A 157 -10.56 0.61 -4.03
C GLU A 157 -10.32 -0.82 -4.56
N LYS A 158 -9.29 -1.50 -4.03
CA LYS A 158 -9.00 -2.90 -4.35
C LYS A 158 -10.19 -3.81 -4.03
N GLN A 159 -10.80 -3.67 -2.86
CA GLN A 159 -11.99 -4.45 -2.48
C GLN A 159 -13.19 -4.20 -3.42
N LYS A 160 -13.38 -2.97 -3.91
CA LYS A 160 -14.40 -2.66 -4.91
C LYS A 160 -14.14 -3.37 -6.23
N LEU A 161 -12.88 -3.40 -6.69
CA LEU A 161 -12.49 -4.11 -7.91
C LEU A 161 -12.63 -5.63 -7.77
N GLU A 162 -12.19 -6.21 -6.66
CA GLU A 162 -12.38 -7.64 -6.36
C GLU A 162 -13.87 -8.00 -6.25
N HIS A 163 -14.71 -7.11 -5.72
CA HIS A 163 -16.15 -7.31 -5.70
C HIS A 163 -16.74 -7.25 -7.12
N LYS A 164 -16.28 -6.31 -7.96
CA LYS A 164 -16.67 -6.21 -9.36
C LYS A 164 -16.25 -7.45 -10.15
N GLU A 165 -15.05 -7.98 -9.93
CA GLU A 165 -14.58 -9.23 -10.54
C GLU A 165 -15.47 -10.41 -10.15
N ARG A 166 -15.80 -10.55 -8.86
CA ARG A 166 -16.76 -11.58 -8.39
C ARG A 166 -18.12 -11.45 -9.07
N SER A 167 -18.62 -10.22 -9.25
CA SER A 167 -19.89 -9.97 -9.95
C SER A 167 -19.82 -10.36 -11.43
N VAL A 168 -18.74 -10.01 -12.12
CA VAL A 168 -18.51 -10.40 -13.52
C VAL A 168 -18.43 -11.93 -13.66
N ASN A 169 -17.69 -12.60 -12.77
CA ASN A 169 -17.60 -14.05 -12.71
C ASN A 169 -18.97 -14.72 -12.45
N PHE A 170 -19.78 -14.14 -11.56
CA PHE A 170 -21.13 -14.64 -11.28
C PHE A 170 -22.02 -14.56 -12.53
N TRP A 171 -22.12 -13.39 -13.16
CA TRP A 171 -22.93 -13.20 -14.38
C TRP A 171 -22.45 -14.07 -15.53
N PHE A 172 -21.13 -14.25 -15.65
CA PHE A 172 -20.54 -15.18 -16.60
C PHE A 172 -21.00 -16.62 -16.37
N MET A 173 -20.86 -17.14 -15.16
CA MET A 173 -21.31 -18.50 -14.82
C MET A 173 -22.80 -18.67 -15.07
N PHE A 174 -23.61 -17.67 -14.69
CA PHE A 174 -25.05 -17.67 -14.91
C PHE A 174 -25.41 -17.77 -16.40
N LEU A 175 -24.78 -16.97 -17.26
CA LEU A 175 -25.01 -17.01 -18.71
C LEU A 175 -24.57 -18.33 -19.35
N ASN A 176 -23.47 -18.93 -18.91
CA ASN A 176 -23.07 -20.25 -19.40
C ASN A 176 -24.04 -21.35 -19.00
N ILE A 177 -24.53 -21.33 -17.76
CA ILE A 177 -25.53 -22.29 -17.30
C ILE A 177 -26.81 -22.14 -18.14
N LEU A 178 -27.28 -20.91 -18.38
CA LEU A 178 -28.43 -20.67 -19.25
C LEU A 178 -28.19 -21.15 -20.69
N GLY A 179 -27.03 -20.81 -21.27
CA GLY A 179 -26.65 -21.27 -22.61
C GLY A 179 -26.60 -22.79 -22.72
N LEU A 180 -26.08 -23.47 -21.70
CA LEU A 180 -26.04 -24.93 -21.61
C LEU A 180 -27.45 -25.52 -21.50
N ILE A 181 -28.32 -24.95 -20.67
CA ILE A 181 -29.73 -25.36 -20.58
C ILE A 181 -30.40 -25.26 -21.96
N VAL A 182 -30.21 -24.15 -22.69
CA VAL A 182 -30.77 -23.99 -24.05
C VAL A 182 -30.22 -25.05 -25.01
N VAL A 183 -28.93 -25.36 -24.94
CA VAL A 183 -28.32 -26.43 -25.74
C VAL A 183 -28.89 -27.81 -25.40
N LEU A 184 -29.21 -28.09 -24.14
CA LEU A 184 -29.80 -29.36 -23.70
C LEU A 184 -31.29 -29.49 -24.04
N LEU A 185 -32.05 -28.38 -23.98
CA LEU A 185 -33.49 -28.35 -24.30
C LEU A 185 -33.80 -28.75 -25.75
N LYS A 186 -32.85 -28.56 -26.67
CA LYS A 186 -33.01 -28.95 -28.09
C LYS A 186 -33.27 -30.46 -28.25
N ASP A 187 -32.83 -31.28 -27.29
CA ASP A 187 -32.89 -32.75 -27.36
C ASP A 187 -34.14 -33.33 -26.68
N LEU A 188 -34.99 -32.49 -26.07
CA LEU A 188 -36.26 -32.91 -25.48
C LEU A 188 -37.29 -33.35 -26.53
N PRO A 189 -38.14 -34.35 -26.22
CA PRO A 189 -39.10 -34.94 -27.17
C PRO A 189 -40.13 -33.95 -27.72
N ILE A 190 -40.43 -32.87 -26.99
CA ILE A 190 -41.33 -31.78 -27.40
C ILE A 190 -40.85 -31.12 -28.71
N TRP A 191 -39.54 -31.09 -28.94
CA TRP A 191 -38.90 -30.47 -30.11
C TRP A 191 -38.50 -31.48 -31.21
N LYS A 192 -38.57 -32.79 -30.92
CA LYS A 192 -38.42 -33.86 -31.92
C LYS A 192 -39.75 -34.18 -32.63
N SER A 193 -40.89 -34.02 -31.95
CA SER A 193 -42.23 -34.29 -32.48
C SER A 193 -42.60 -33.42 -33.70
N THR A 194 -42.06 -32.20 -33.80
CA THR A 194 -42.27 -31.30 -34.95
C THR A 194 -41.50 -31.68 -36.22
N ARG A 195 -40.70 -32.75 -36.22
CA ARG A 195 -40.04 -33.27 -37.44
C ARG A 195 -40.80 -34.40 -38.15
N ASN A 196 -41.83 -34.96 -37.52
CA ASN A 196 -42.58 -36.10 -38.07
C ASN A 196 -44.02 -35.74 -38.50
N VAL A 197 -44.29 -34.47 -38.81
CA VAL A 197 -45.53 -34.01 -39.47
C VAL A 197 -45.19 -33.28 -40.74
#